data_AF-K4MJ21-F1
#
_entry.id   AF-K4MJ21-F1
#
_cell.length_a   1.000
_cell.length_b   1.000
_cell.length_c   1.000
_cell.angle_alpha   90.00
_cell.angle_beta   90.00
_cell.angle_gamma   90.00
#
_symmetry.space_group_name_H-M   'P 1'
#
loop_
_entity.id
_entity.type
_entity.pdbx_description
1 polymer ?
#
loop_
_entity_poly.entity_id
_entity_poly.type
_entity_poly.pdbx_seq_one_letter_code
_entity_poly.pdbx_strand_id
1 'polypeptide(L)'
;LETVCHNCGKIKALDTEEFRHAISLRDRKRRFDAVWRLSKPRLICEADPPEEPDQLVKGPPQPKHGGCGNAQPEIRRTGLQLWATWKPRKGDDDEDITPDKKRIFPQDALNTFRTLTDETLEMMGLSLDYARPE
;
A
#
# COMPACT_ATOMS: atom_id res chain seq x y z
N LEU A 1 -5.90 5.72 1.53
CA LEU A 1 -4.77 5.71 2.49
C LEU A 1 -4.31 4.30 2.88
N GLU A 2 -5.20 3.32 3.02
CA GLU A 2 -4.77 1.93 3.30
C GLU A 2 -4.48 1.09 2.05
N THR A 3 -4.78 1.60 0.84
CA THR A 3 -4.59 0.89 -0.43
C THR A 3 -3.20 1.12 -1.04
N VAL A 4 -2.64 2.31 -0.82
CA VAL A 4 -1.45 2.82 -1.51
C VAL A 4 -0.33 3.11 -0.52
N CYS A 5 0.90 3.10 -1.00
CA CYS A 5 2.07 3.49 -0.24
C CYS A 5 2.05 5.01 0.03
N HIS A 6 2.27 5.41 1.29
CA HIS A 6 2.29 6.83 1.69
C HIS A 6 3.49 7.61 1.12
N ASN A 7 4.51 6.91 0.61
CA ASN A 7 5.74 7.51 0.09
C ASN A 7 5.81 7.49 -1.43
N CYS A 8 5.54 6.36 -2.08
CA CYS A 8 5.71 6.20 -3.53
C CYS A 8 4.40 6.09 -4.32
N GLY A 9 3.24 6.16 -3.66
CA GLY A 9 1.93 6.13 -4.32
C GLY A 9 1.49 4.79 -4.90
N LYS A 10 2.35 3.77 -4.98
CA LYS A 10 1.99 2.46 -5.55
C LYS A 10 0.94 1.71 -4.71
N ILE A 11 0.07 0.93 -5.36
CA ILE A 11 -0.88 0.00 -4.71
C ILE A 11 -0.09 -1.07 -3.96
N LYS A 12 -0.36 -1.26 -2.66
CA LYS A 12 0.43 -2.17 -1.81
C LYS A 12 0.20 -3.66 -2.07
N ALA A 13 -0.89 -4.03 -2.76
CA ALA A 13 -1.14 -5.40 -3.14
C ALA A 13 -0.04 -5.92 -4.08
N LEU A 14 0.39 -7.16 -3.87
CA LEU A 14 1.36 -7.83 -4.73
C LEU A 14 0.70 -8.32 -6.03
N ASP A 15 1.53 -8.50 -7.06
CA ASP A 15 1.11 -9.07 -8.34
C ASP A 15 0.85 -10.59 -8.25
N THR A 16 -0.25 -10.91 -7.58
CA THR A 16 -0.80 -12.25 -7.38
C THR A 16 -1.98 -12.49 -8.33
N GLU A 17 -2.39 -13.74 -8.52
CA GLU A 17 -3.58 -14.07 -9.31
C GLU A 17 -4.84 -13.37 -8.78
N GLU A 18 -4.99 -13.29 -7.46
CA GLU A 18 -6.08 -12.57 -6.80
C GLU A 18 -6.08 -11.08 -7.13
N PHE A 19 -4.90 -10.44 -7.17
CA PHE A 19 -4.77 -9.04 -7.56
C PHE A 19 -5.09 -8.81 -9.04
N ARG A 20 -4.58 -9.68 -9.93
CA ARG A 20 -4.90 -9.64 -11.36
C ARG A 20 -6.40 -9.82 -11.61
N HIS A 21 -7.03 -10.73 -10.87
CA HIS A 21 -8.47 -10.89 -10.90
C HIS A 21 -9.18 -9.63 -10.39
N ALA A 22 -8.73 -9.04 -9.28
CA ALA A 22 -9.32 -7.83 -8.72
C ALA A 22 -9.31 -6.66 -9.70
N ILE A 23 -8.17 -6.37 -10.36
CA ILE A 23 -8.06 -5.30 -11.37
C ILE A 23 -8.87 -5.59 -12.63
N SER A 24 -9.15 -6.87 -12.95
CA SER A 24 -9.97 -7.26 -14.10
C SER A 24 -11.47 -6.97 -13.91
N LEU A 25 -11.92 -6.74 -12.68
CA LEU A 25 -13.33 -6.49 -12.38
C LEU A 25 -13.84 -5.24 -13.10
N ARG A 26 -14.93 -5.38 -13.88
CA ARG A 26 -15.56 -4.26 -14.62
C ARG A 26 -16.23 -3.24 -13.70
N ASP A 27 -16.85 -3.72 -12.62
CA ASP A 27 -17.46 -2.85 -11.61
C ASP A 27 -16.34 -2.16 -10.81
N ARG A 28 -16.22 -0.85 -11.00
CA ARG A 28 -15.18 -0.02 -10.37
C ARG A 28 -15.23 -0.03 -8.84
N LYS A 29 -16.43 -0.08 -8.26
CA LYS A 29 -16.60 -0.11 -6.80
C LYS A 29 -16.15 -1.45 -6.23
N ARG A 30 -16.50 -2.55 -6.88
CA ARG A 30 -16.04 -3.90 -6.50
C ARG A 30 -14.54 -4.06 -6.72
N ARG A 31 -13.99 -3.51 -7.81
CA ARG A 31 -12.55 -3.44 -8.07
C ARG A 31 -11.82 -2.78 -6.92
N PHE A 32 -12.23 -1.56 -6.54
CA PHE A 32 -11.62 -0.82 -5.45
C PHE A 32 -11.64 -1.60 -4.13
N ASP A 33 -12.78 -2.19 -3.78
CA ASP A 33 -12.93 -2.95 -2.54
C ASP A 33 -12.03 -4.21 -2.53
N ALA A 34 -11.95 -4.94 -3.64
CA ALA A 34 -11.05 -6.09 -3.76
C ALA A 34 -9.58 -5.69 -3.64
N VAL A 35 -9.16 -4.64 -4.35
CA VAL A 35 -7.79 -4.11 -4.30
C VAL A 35 -7.44 -3.58 -2.89
N TRP A 36 -8.38 -2.93 -2.21
CA TRP A 36 -8.21 -2.47 -0.84
C TRP A 36 -8.03 -3.63 0.14
N ARG A 37 -8.84 -4.71 0.05
CA ARG A 37 -8.71 -5.89 0.92
C ARG A 37 -7.34 -6.56 0.81
N LEU A 38 -6.79 -6.63 -0.40
CA LEU A 38 -5.45 -7.18 -0.65
C LEU A 38 -4.33 -6.25 -0.15
N SER A 39 -4.55 -4.94 -0.21
CA SER A 39 -3.56 -3.92 0.18
C SER A 39 -3.53 -3.62 1.67
N LYS A 40 -4.68 -3.68 2.37
CA LYS A 40 -4.81 -3.31 3.78
C LYS A 40 -3.87 -4.06 4.72
N PRO A 41 -3.73 -5.41 4.67
CA PRO A 41 -2.86 -6.14 5.60
C PRO A 41 -1.35 -5.90 5.33
N ARG A 42 -0.99 -5.27 4.21
CA ARG A 42 0.39 -4.99 3.85
C ARG A 42 0.89 -3.76 4.61
N LEU A 43 1.77 -3.99 5.57
CA LEU A 43 2.39 -2.95 6.41
C LEU A 43 3.82 -2.61 5.99
N ILE A 44 4.29 -3.15 4.87
CA ILE A 44 5.58 -2.84 4.27
C ILE A 44 5.34 -2.69 2.76
N CYS A 45 5.88 -1.63 2.17
CA CYS A 45 5.93 -1.49 0.71
C CYS A 45 7.12 -2.30 0.20
N GLU A 46 6.95 -3.60 0.04
CA GLU A 46 7.98 -4.58 -0.37
C GLU A 46 8.81 -4.10 -1.59
N ALA A 47 10.12 -3.92 -1.42
CA ALA A 47 11.02 -3.68 -2.54
C ALA A 47 11.35 -5.03 -3.19
N ASP A 48 11.41 -5.07 -4.52
CA ASP A 48 11.83 -6.30 -5.20
C ASP A 48 13.31 -6.57 -4.88
N PRO A 49 13.68 -7.79 -4.48
CA PRO A 49 15.08 -8.13 -4.30
C PRO A 49 15.82 -8.01 -5.64
N PRO A 50 17.11 -7.65 -5.63
CA PRO A 50 17.92 -7.67 -6.84
C PRO A 50 17.89 -9.08 -7.45
N GLU A 51 17.74 -9.16 -8.77
CA GLU A 51 17.71 -10.43 -9.49
C GLU A 51 19.11 -11.07 -9.44
N GLU A 52 19.32 -11.95 -8.47
CA GLU A 52 20.53 -12.79 -8.44
C GLU A 52 20.33 -13.97 -9.39
N PRO A 53 21.30 -14.26 -10.30
CA PRO A 53 21.16 -15.28 -11.32
C PRO A 53 20.95 -16.71 -10.76
N ASP A 54 21.31 -16.95 -9.50
CA ASP A 54 21.18 -18.25 -8.82
C ASP A 54 19.82 -18.49 -8.12
N GLN A 55 18.94 -17.49 -8.02
CA GLN A 55 17.63 -17.66 -7.35
C GLN A 55 16.58 -18.39 -8.19
N LEU A 56 16.85 -18.62 -9.48
CA LEU A 56 15.99 -19.40 -10.40
C LEU A 56 15.86 -20.89 -10.01
N VAL A 57 16.66 -21.37 -9.05
CA VAL A 57 16.74 -22.81 -8.69
C VAL A 57 15.81 -23.21 -7.53
N LYS A 58 15.19 -22.26 -6.80
CA LYS A 58 14.39 -22.59 -5.61
C LYS A 58 12.97 -22.03 -5.66
N GLY A 59 12.07 -22.81 -6.28
CA GLY A 59 10.62 -22.68 -6.12
C GLY A 59 9.94 -21.72 -7.10
N PRO A 60 8.59 -21.61 -7.04
CA PRO A 60 7.84 -20.72 -7.91
C PRO A 60 8.25 -19.25 -7.66
N PRO A 61 8.29 -18.41 -8.71
CA PRO A 61 8.71 -17.02 -8.60
C PRO A 61 7.83 -16.27 -7.60
N GLN A 62 8.46 -15.59 -6.64
CA GLN A 62 7.74 -14.77 -5.67
C GLN A 62 7.09 -13.58 -6.38
N PRO A 63 5.83 -13.25 -6.06
CA PRO A 63 5.13 -12.13 -6.69
C PRO A 63 5.84 -10.82 -6.33
N LYS A 64 6.20 -10.06 -7.36
CA LYS A 64 6.91 -8.77 -7.25
C LYS A 64 5.93 -7.64 -6.91
N HIS A 65 6.43 -6.61 -6.22
CA HIS A 65 5.69 -5.39 -5.88
C HIS A 65 6.28 -4.14 -6.54
N GLY A 66 7.62 -4.11 -6.69
CA GLY A 66 8.35 -2.91 -7.12
C GLY A 66 8.24 -1.73 -6.15
N GLY A 67 8.03 -1.98 -4.86
CA GLY A 67 7.85 -0.97 -3.82
C GLY A 67 9.13 -0.28 -3.37
N CYS A 68 9.02 0.64 -2.40
CA CYS A 68 10.13 1.49 -1.92
C CYS A 68 10.75 1.05 -0.58
N GLY A 69 10.32 -0.07 0.00
CA GLY A 69 10.83 -0.61 1.27
C GLY A 69 10.29 0.04 2.55
N ASN A 70 9.52 1.13 2.46
CA ASN A 70 9.05 1.87 3.62
C ASN A 70 7.92 1.17 4.36
N ALA A 71 7.96 1.25 5.70
CA ALA A 71 6.88 0.77 6.57
C ALA A 71 5.60 1.59 6.35
N GLN A 72 4.46 0.91 6.37
CA GLN A 72 3.14 1.48 6.13
C GLN A 72 2.34 1.46 7.43
N PRO A 73 1.57 2.53 7.72
CA PRO A 73 0.84 2.62 8.96
C PRO A 73 -0.41 1.75 8.96
N GLU A 74 -0.76 1.24 10.15
CA GLU A 74 -2.14 0.88 10.46
C GLU A 74 -2.93 2.16 10.78
N ILE A 75 -4.08 2.36 10.14
CA ILE A 75 -4.87 3.58 10.28
C ILE A 75 -6.12 3.29 11.11
N ARG A 76 -6.35 4.07 12.17
CA ARG A 76 -7.55 4.02 13.00
C ARG A 76 -8.25 5.38 13.00
N ARG A 77 -9.57 5.35 12.89
CA ARG A 77 -10.42 6.55 13.03
C ARG A 77 -10.83 6.70 14.50
N THR A 78 -10.57 7.88 15.06
CA THR A 78 -11.02 8.27 16.40
C THR A 78 -11.78 9.60 16.28
N GLY A 79 -13.11 9.56 16.38
CA GLY A 79 -13.96 10.72 16.09
C GLY A 79 -13.81 11.20 14.64
N LEU A 80 -13.34 12.45 14.49
CA LEU A 80 -13.04 13.07 13.19
C LEU A 80 -11.55 13.00 12.81
N GLN A 81 -10.73 12.32 13.60
CA GLN A 81 -9.29 12.23 13.40
C GLN A 81 -8.89 10.86 12.90
N LEU A 82 -7.85 10.84 12.05
CA LEU A 82 -7.17 9.62 11.64
C LEU A 82 -5.85 9.52 12.38
N TRP A 83 -5.56 8.35 12.93
CA TRP A 83 -4.32 8.04 13.64
C TRP A 83 -3.61 6.90 12.92
N ALA A 84 -2.35 7.12 12.61
CA ALA A 84 -1.44 6.17 12.02
C ALA A 84 -0.54 5.58 13.11
N THR A 85 -0.38 4.26 13.11
CA THR A 85 0.55 3.53 13.99
C THR A 85 1.45 2.65 13.16
N TRP A 86 2.77 2.75 13.36
CA TRP A 86 3.75 1.86 12.74
C TRP A 86 4.19 0.79 13.74
N LYS A 87 4.30 -0.45 13.26
CA LYS A 87 4.86 -1.54 14.07
C LYS A 87 6.38 -1.42 14.14
N PRO A 88 7.00 -1.65 15.31
CA PRO A 88 8.46 -1.71 15.43
C PRO A 88 9.04 -2.74 14.45
N ARG A 89 10.20 -2.44 13.85
CA ARG A 89 10.95 -3.46 13.09
C ARG A 89 11.60 -4.43 14.07
N LYS A 90 11.55 -5.73 13.78
CA LYS A 90 12.27 -6.76 14.55
C LYS A 90 13.77 -6.46 14.50
N GLY A 91 14.37 -6.07 15.62
CA GLY A 91 15.81 -5.78 15.74
C GLY A 91 16.15 -4.68 16.76
N ASP A 92 15.20 -3.82 17.13
CA ASP A 92 15.36 -2.93 18.27
C ASP A 92 14.97 -3.71 19.54
N ASP A 93 15.95 -4.28 20.24
CA ASP A 93 15.77 -5.10 21.45
C ASP A 93 16.12 -4.33 22.74
N ASP A 94 16.21 -2.99 22.69
CA ASP A 94 16.50 -2.15 23.85
C ASP A 94 15.44 -1.05 24.02
N GLU A 95 14.72 -1.14 25.15
CA GLU A 95 13.91 -0.09 25.81
C GLU A 95 12.66 0.45 25.08
N ASP A 96 11.48 0.11 25.63
CA ASP A 96 10.21 0.87 25.52
C ASP A 96 9.87 1.47 24.15
N ILE A 97 9.81 0.62 23.11
CA ILE A 97 9.35 1.05 21.78
C ILE A 97 7.84 1.28 21.82
N THR A 98 7.47 2.47 22.27
CA THR A 98 6.11 2.98 22.12
C THR A 98 5.84 3.05 20.62
N PRO A 99 4.82 2.33 20.09
CA PRO A 99 4.55 2.35 18.66
C PRO A 99 4.34 3.79 18.21
N ASP A 100 5.10 4.21 17.18
CA ASP A 100 5.05 5.55 16.64
C ASP A 100 3.62 5.87 16.22
N LYS A 101 2.94 6.70 17.01
CA LYS A 101 1.55 7.07 16.81
C LYS A 101 1.49 8.51 16.31
N LYS A 102 1.16 8.68 15.04
CA LYS A 102 1.06 9.99 14.39
C LYS A 102 -0.37 10.28 13.98
N ARG A 103 -0.86 11.50 14.20
CA ARG A 103 -2.12 11.95 13.61
C ARG A 103 -1.91 12.22 12.11
N ILE A 104 -2.83 11.73 11.28
CA ILE A 104 -2.89 12.09 9.86
C ILE A 104 -3.77 13.34 9.72
N PHE A 105 -3.16 14.44 9.28
CA PHE A 105 -3.87 15.66 8.94
C PHE A 105 -4.38 15.61 7.49
N PRO A 106 -5.37 16.45 7.12
CA PRO A 106 -5.83 16.54 5.74
C PRO A 106 -4.70 16.80 4.73
N GLN A 107 -3.72 17.63 5.11
CA GLN A 107 -2.55 17.90 4.27
C GLN A 107 -1.69 16.65 4.04
N ASP A 108 -1.52 15.78 5.04
CA ASP A 108 -0.78 14.54 4.89
C ASP A 108 -1.46 13.61 3.87
N ALA A 109 -2.78 13.48 3.97
CA ALA A 109 -3.58 12.68 3.05
C ALA A 109 -3.50 13.22 1.60
N LEU A 110 -3.62 14.55 1.44
CA LEU A 110 -3.49 15.20 0.15
C LEU A 110 -2.10 15.00 -0.46
N ASN A 111 -1.05 15.11 0.35
CA ASN A 111 0.32 14.86 -0.11
C ASN A 111 0.47 13.42 -0.62
N THR A 112 -0.09 12.43 0.08
CA THR A 112 -0.11 11.04 -0.40
C THR A 112 -0.90 10.91 -1.71
N PHE A 113 -2.09 11.52 -1.83
CA PHE A 113 -2.89 11.40 -3.05
C PHE A 113 -2.22 12.03 -4.27
N ARG A 114 -1.45 13.12 -4.09
CA ARG A 114 -0.65 13.72 -5.16
C ARG A 114 0.50 12.84 -5.67
N THR A 115 0.89 11.80 -4.93
CA THR A 115 1.90 10.83 -5.42
C THR A 115 1.31 9.77 -6.35
N LEU A 116 -0.02 9.70 -6.47
CA LEU A 116 -0.68 8.67 -7.26
C LEU A 116 -0.60 9.02 -8.76
N THR A 117 -0.15 8.05 -9.55
CA THR A 117 -0.15 8.16 -11.01
C THR A 117 -1.52 7.85 -11.58
N ASP A 118 -1.82 8.34 -12.78
CA ASP A 118 -3.07 8.03 -13.49
C ASP A 118 -3.26 6.51 -13.67
N GLU A 119 -2.17 5.78 -13.94
CA GLU A 119 -2.19 4.31 -14.00
C GLU A 119 -2.63 3.68 -12.66
N THR A 120 -2.12 4.19 -11.54
CA THR A 120 -2.49 3.74 -10.20
C THR A 120 -3.98 3.99 -9.93
N LEU A 121 -4.49 5.16 -10.31
CA LEU A 121 -5.90 5.52 -10.14
C LEU A 121 -6.82 4.61 -10.95
N GLU A 122 -6.48 4.32 -12.21
CA GLU A 122 -7.27 3.44 -13.07
C GLU A 122 -7.26 1.98 -12.57
N MET A 123 -6.09 1.47 -12.14
CA MET A 123 -5.97 0.14 -11.55
C MET A 123 -6.83 -0.02 -10.29
N MET A 124 -6.93 1.03 -9.46
CA MET A 124 -7.80 1.04 -8.28
C MET A 124 -9.29 1.14 -8.62
N GLY A 125 -9.65 1.53 -9.85
CA GLY A 125 -11.03 1.77 -10.27
C GLY A 125 -11.55 3.17 -9.95
N LEU A 126 -10.67 4.16 -9.81
CA LEU A 126 -11.06 5.57 -9.68
C LEU A 126 -11.25 6.21 -11.07
N SER A 127 -11.96 7.33 -11.13
CA SER A 127 -12.22 8.03 -12.41
C SER A 127 -11.27 9.21 -12.58
N LEU A 128 -10.44 9.19 -13.62
CA LEU A 128 -9.46 10.25 -13.89
C LEU A 128 -10.08 11.62 -14.15
N ASP A 129 -11.25 11.67 -14.80
CA ASP A 129 -11.87 12.93 -15.24
C ASP A 129 -12.84 13.53 -14.22
N TYR A 130 -13.38 12.71 -13.31
CA TYR A 130 -14.51 13.08 -12.45
C TYR A 130 -14.25 12.90 -10.95
N ALA A 131 -13.23 12.13 -10.58
CA ALA A 131 -13.01 11.71 -9.19
C ALA A 131 -11.53 11.45 -8.89
N ARG A 132 -10.69 12.47 -9.09
CA ARG A 132 -9.31 12.45 -8.58
C ARG A 132 -9.32 12.56 -7.04
N PRO A 133 -8.50 11.76 -6.34
CA PRO A 133 -8.49 11.75 -4.88
C PRO A 133 -7.82 12.98 -4.25
N GLU A 134 -6.92 13.67 -4.97
CA GLU A 134 -6.34 14.97 -4.61
C GLU A 134 -7.29 16.15 -4.84
#